data_AF-A0A662WXS1-F1
#
_entry.id   AF-A0A662WXS1-F1
#
_cell.length_a   1.000
_cell.length_b   1.000
_cell.length_c   1.000
_cell.angle_alpha   90.00
_cell.angle_beta   90.00
_cell.angle_gamma   90.00
#
_symmetry.space_group_name_H-M   'P 1'
#
loop_
_entity.id
_entity.type
_entity.pdbx_description
1 polymer ?
#
loop_
_entity_poly.entity_id
_entity_poly.type
_entity_poly.pdbx_seq_one_letter_code
_entity_poly.pdbx_strand_id
1 'polypeptide(L)'
;MSSDEGDDCYYAVENGRSLGIFTDLDDALESTQGYSNARWKKFWSFDDAEEFLRGWGVIVNRIGQSYADGSWIWKAYEAMNPSDDVIVAFCDGSALRNGRQDCTAAFACLFPHNESWNEVRVLNEEHVTSNRAEYRAALAALKQADRMDPNKQKMLVV
;
A
#
# COMPACT_ATOMS: atom_id res chain seq x y z
N MET A 1 -30.74 -8.31 -28.84
CA MET A 1 -30.56 -8.71 -27.43
C MET A 1 -29.45 -9.72 -27.42
N SER A 2 -28.20 -9.25 -27.34
CA SER A 2 -27.03 -10.06 -27.05
C SER A 2 -26.63 -9.70 -25.62
N SER A 3 -27.05 -10.53 -24.69
CA SER A 3 -26.50 -10.56 -23.35
C SER A 3 -25.08 -11.09 -23.45
N ASP A 4 -24.12 -10.18 -23.61
CA ASP A 4 -22.71 -10.48 -23.34
C ASP A 4 -22.61 -10.67 -21.83
N GLU A 5 -22.76 -11.92 -21.37
CA GLU A 5 -22.27 -12.33 -20.06
C GLU A 5 -20.76 -12.12 -20.11
N GLY A 6 -20.32 -10.94 -19.64
CA GLY A 6 -18.91 -10.58 -19.59
C GLY A 6 -18.18 -11.62 -18.78
N ASP A 7 -17.26 -12.34 -19.41
CA ASP A 7 -16.35 -13.22 -18.69
C ASP A 7 -15.60 -12.36 -17.67
N ASP A 8 -15.92 -12.52 -16.38
CA ASP A 8 -15.29 -11.83 -15.26
C ASP A 8 -13.77 -12.01 -15.38
N CYS A 9 -13.09 -10.95 -15.78
CA CYS A 9 -11.66 -11.00 -16.02
C CYS A 9 -10.95 -9.90 -15.26
N TYR A 10 -9.68 -10.17 -14.96
CA TYR A 10 -8.86 -9.38 -14.07
C TYR A 10 -7.62 -8.91 -14.82
N TYR A 11 -7.38 -7.62 -14.83
CA TYR A 11 -6.22 -6.97 -15.42
C TYR A 11 -5.25 -6.62 -14.32
N ALA A 12 -4.13 -7.34 -14.22
CA ALA A 12 -3.11 -7.07 -13.24
C ALA A 12 -2.06 -6.12 -13.81
N VAL A 13 -1.93 -4.91 -13.27
CA VAL A 13 -0.91 -3.92 -13.62
C VAL A 13 0.23 -4.01 -12.62
N GLU A 14 1.38 -4.50 -13.09
CA GLU A 14 2.61 -4.64 -12.28
C GLU A 14 3.48 -3.40 -12.35
N ASN A 15 3.50 -2.71 -13.49
CA ASN A 15 4.26 -1.48 -13.65
C ASN A 15 3.46 -0.46 -14.46
N GLY A 16 3.25 0.70 -13.87
CA GLY A 16 2.42 1.78 -14.39
C GLY A 16 2.31 2.94 -13.40
N ARG A 17 1.44 3.90 -13.69
CA ARG A 17 1.10 5.01 -12.78
C ARG A 17 0.35 4.53 -11.54
N SER A 18 -0.41 3.46 -11.67
CA SER A 18 -1.15 2.83 -10.60
C SER A 18 -1.03 1.32 -10.76
N LEU A 19 -0.66 0.65 -9.67
CA LEU A 19 -0.50 -0.80 -9.62
C LEU A 19 -1.74 -1.42 -9.01
N GLY A 20 -2.09 -2.62 -9.43
CA GLY A 20 -3.28 -3.27 -8.91
C GLY A 20 -3.92 -4.26 -9.86
N ILE A 21 -5.06 -4.78 -9.42
CA ILE A 21 -5.94 -5.62 -10.21
C ILE A 21 -7.20 -4.79 -10.52
N PHE A 22 -7.61 -4.78 -11.78
CA PHE A 22 -8.76 -4.05 -12.28
C PHE A 22 -9.70 -5.04 -12.97
N THR A 23 -11.02 -4.87 -12.84
CA THR A 23 -11.97 -5.62 -13.68
C THR A 23 -12.26 -4.90 -15.00
N ASP A 24 -11.96 -3.60 -15.06
CA ASP A 24 -12.11 -2.79 -16.27
C ASP A 24 -10.77 -2.63 -17.01
N LEU A 25 -10.80 -2.75 -18.33
CA LEU A 25 -9.60 -2.65 -19.17
C LEU A 25 -9.15 -1.20 -19.32
N ASP A 26 -10.09 -0.26 -19.43
CA ASP A 26 -9.76 1.15 -19.65
C ASP A 26 -9.04 1.72 -18.41
N ASP A 27 -9.43 1.32 -17.20
CA ASP A 27 -8.71 1.67 -15.96
C ASP A 27 -7.26 1.14 -15.95
N ALA A 28 -7.06 -0.11 -16.38
CA ALA A 28 -5.73 -0.71 -16.49
C ALA A 28 -4.87 -0.03 -17.57
N LEU A 29 -5.49 0.41 -18.66
CA LEU A 29 -4.83 1.16 -19.73
C LEU A 29 -4.51 2.60 -19.32
N GLU A 30 -5.38 3.28 -18.57
CA GLU A 30 -5.09 4.61 -18.01
C GLU A 30 -3.81 4.58 -17.16
N SER A 31 -3.63 3.49 -16.42
CA SER A 31 -2.44 3.27 -15.59
C SER A 31 -1.17 3.05 -16.42
N THR A 32 -1.26 2.46 -17.62
CA THR A 32 -0.10 1.93 -18.37
C THR A 32 0.23 2.68 -19.64
N GLN A 33 -0.76 3.34 -20.27
CA GLN A 33 -0.59 4.01 -21.55
C GLN A 33 0.43 5.16 -21.44
N GLY A 34 1.41 5.15 -22.34
CA GLY A 34 2.51 6.12 -22.33
C GLY A 34 3.39 6.08 -21.08
N TYR A 35 3.35 5.00 -20.28
CA TYR A 35 4.29 4.77 -19.19
C TYR A 35 5.49 3.94 -19.68
N SER A 36 6.71 4.35 -19.31
CA SER A 36 7.91 3.61 -19.71
C SER A 36 7.96 2.23 -19.05
N ASN A 37 8.21 1.19 -19.85
CA ASN A 37 8.25 -0.21 -19.40
C ASN A 37 6.95 -0.69 -18.74
N ALA A 38 5.80 -0.11 -19.09
CA ALA A 38 4.52 -0.52 -18.55
C ALA A 38 4.27 -2.01 -18.75
N ARG A 39 3.77 -2.70 -17.72
CA ARG A 39 3.51 -4.13 -17.77
C ARG A 39 2.20 -4.45 -17.08
N TRP A 40 1.36 -5.15 -17.81
CA TRP A 40 0.12 -5.68 -17.30
C TRP A 40 -0.24 -6.98 -18.00
N LYS A 41 -1.12 -7.78 -17.39
CA LYS A 41 -1.58 -9.04 -17.94
C LYS A 41 -3.02 -9.32 -17.53
N LYS A 42 -3.78 -9.93 -18.45
CA LYS A 42 -5.17 -10.40 -18.21
C LYS A 42 -5.16 -11.80 -17.60
N PHE A 43 -6.05 -12.01 -16.65
CA PHE A 43 -6.31 -13.27 -15.94
C PHE A 43 -7.82 -13.53 -15.86
N TRP A 44 -8.17 -14.78 -15.60
CA TRP A 44 -9.57 -15.23 -15.40
C TRP A 44 -9.88 -15.55 -13.93
N SER A 45 -8.87 -15.44 -13.07
CA SER A 45 -8.95 -15.64 -11.63
C SER A 45 -8.25 -14.49 -10.94
N PHE A 46 -8.88 -13.96 -9.88
CA PHE A 46 -8.28 -12.95 -9.02
C PHE A 46 -6.99 -13.47 -8.38
N ASP A 47 -6.99 -14.73 -7.92
CA ASP A 47 -5.83 -15.32 -7.24
C ASP A 47 -4.64 -15.46 -8.21
N ASP A 48 -4.87 -15.81 -9.48
CA ASP A 48 -3.79 -15.87 -10.50
C ASP A 48 -3.21 -14.48 -10.80
N ALA A 49 -4.07 -13.45 -10.83
CA ALA A 49 -3.67 -12.07 -11.02
C ALA A 49 -2.84 -11.57 -9.82
N GLU A 50 -3.24 -11.92 -8.60
CA GLU A 50 -2.52 -11.57 -7.38
C GLU A 50 -1.17 -12.30 -7.30
N GLU A 51 -1.12 -13.60 -7.63
CA GLU A 51 0.13 -14.36 -7.65
C GLU A 51 1.13 -13.79 -8.66
N PHE A 52 0.64 -13.35 -9.83
CA PHE A 52 1.47 -12.66 -10.81
C PHE A 52 2.09 -11.39 -10.23
N LEU A 53 1.30 -10.51 -9.60
CA LEU A 53 1.80 -9.28 -8.97
C LEU A 53 2.80 -9.61 -7.85
N ARG A 54 2.49 -10.60 -7.02
CA ARG A 54 3.37 -11.07 -5.95
C ARG A 54 4.72 -11.51 -6.48
N GLY A 55 4.76 -12.24 -7.60
CA GLY A 55 5.99 -12.66 -8.26
C GLY A 55 6.90 -11.51 -8.69
N TRP A 56 6.35 -10.30 -8.81
CA TRP A 56 7.07 -9.06 -9.15
C TRP A 56 7.36 -8.14 -7.96
N GLY A 57 7.10 -8.58 -6.73
CA GLY A 57 7.28 -7.69 -5.58
C GLY A 57 6.06 -6.82 -5.28
N VAL A 58 4.92 -7.03 -5.94
CA VAL A 58 3.75 -6.15 -5.83
C VAL A 58 2.67 -6.81 -4.97
N ILE A 59 2.33 -6.20 -3.83
CA ILE A 59 1.34 -6.72 -2.87
C ILE A 59 0.00 -6.02 -3.10
N VAL A 60 -1.07 -6.81 -3.27
CA VAL A 60 -2.44 -6.34 -3.50
C VAL A 60 -3.17 -6.13 -2.16
N ASN A 61 -3.89 -5.01 -2.04
CA ASN A 61 -4.85 -4.79 -0.96
C ASN A 61 -6.20 -5.43 -1.29
N ARG A 62 -6.53 -6.53 -0.61
CA ARG A 62 -7.74 -7.33 -0.83
C ARG A 62 -9.06 -6.65 -0.40
N ILE A 63 -9.03 -5.49 0.26
CA ILE A 63 -10.27 -4.78 0.65
C ILE A 63 -11.05 -4.30 -0.59
N GLY A 64 -10.35 -3.97 -1.68
CA GLY A 64 -10.94 -3.56 -2.95
C GLY A 64 -11.76 -2.27 -2.87
N GLN A 65 -12.01 -1.65 -4.01
CA GLN A 65 -12.95 -0.54 -4.16
C GLN A 65 -13.80 -0.81 -5.39
N SER A 66 -15.11 -0.64 -5.27
CA SER A 66 -16.03 -0.70 -6.41
C SER A 66 -16.38 0.69 -6.93
N TYR A 67 -16.65 0.76 -8.24
CA TYR A 67 -17.17 1.93 -8.91
C TYR A 67 -18.68 1.82 -9.15
N ALA A 68 -19.31 2.93 -9.52
CA ALA A 68 -20.75 3.02 -9.72
C ALA A 68 -21.26 2.17 -10.90
N ASP A 69 -20.39 1.84 -11.86
CA ASP A 69 -20.65 0.96 -12.99
C ASP A 69 -20.53 -0.54 -12.64
N GLY A 70 -20.13 -0.86 -11.41
CA GLY A 70 -19.95 -2.23 -10.93
C GLY A 70 -18.54 -2.80 -11.14
N SER A 71 -17.63 -2.05 -11.77
CA SER A 71 -16.22 -2.43 -11.86
C SER A 71 -15.52 -2.34 -10.49
N TRP A 72 -14.44 -3.09 -10.34
CA TRP A 72 -13.64 -3.16 -9.12
C TRP A 72 -12.16 -2.90 -9.39
N ILE A 73 -11.53 -2.24 -8.43
CA ILE A 73 -10.09 -2.06 -8.36
C ILE A 73 -9.56 -2.57 -7.01
N TRP A 74 -8.47 -3.32 -7.06
CA TRP A 74 -7.67 -3.68 -5.91
C TRP A 74 -6.30 -3.06 -6.08
N LYS A 75 -6.04 -1.96 -5.37
CA LYS A 75 -4.76 -1.27 -5.41
C LYS A 75 -3.64 -2.19 -4.92
N ALA A 76 -2.48 -2.05 -5.53
CA ALA A 76 -1.30 -2.77 -5.12
C ALA A 76 -0.10 -1.83 -4.96
N TYR A 77 0.93 -2.32 -4.28
CA TYR A 77 2.08 -1.53 -3.88
C TYR A 77 3.35 -2.35 -4.02
N GLU A 78 4.42 -1.73 -4.50
CA GLU A 78 5.74 -2.34 -4.48
C GLU A 78 6.18 -2.59 -3.04
N ALA A 79 6.45 -3.84 -2.72
CA ALA A 79 7.08 -4.27 -1.50
C ALA A 79 8.50 -4.74 -1.82
N MET A 80 9.49 -4.23 -1.08
CA MET A 80 10.86 -4.75 -1.16
C MET A 80 10.94 -6.25 -0.81
N ASN A 81 9.89 -6.82 -0.20
CA ASN A 81 9.74 -8.25 0.02
C ASN A 81 8.26 -8.66 -0.08
N PRO A 82 7.81 -9.31 -1.18
CA PRO A 82 6.39 -9.63 -1.43
C PRO A 82 5.85 -10.82 -0.64
N SER A 83 6.57 -11.35 0.35
CA SER A 83 6.08 -12.48 1.15
C SER A 83 4.97 -12.05 2.12
N ASP A 84 3.95 -12.91 2.30
CA ASP A 84 2.93 -12.75 3.35
C ASP A 84 3.51 -12.83 4.77
N ASP A 85 4.75 -13.30 4.89
CA ASP A 85 5.52 -13.34 6.13
C ASP A 85 6.19 -12.00 6.44
N VAL A 86 5.87 -10.93 5.70
CA VAL A 86 6.46 -9.61 5.91
C VAL A 86 5.36 -8.58 6.16
N ILE A 87 5.60 -7.72 7.15
CA ILE A 87 4.85 -6.50 7.39
C ILE A 87 5.73 -5.35 6.91
N VAL A 88 5.30 -4.63 5.88
CA VAL A 88 6.01 -3.44 5.36
C VAL A 88 5.38 -2.18 5.95
N ALA A 89 6.19 -1.31 6.54
CA ALA A 89 5.77 0.00 6.99
C ALA A 89 6.71 1.07 6.44
N PHE A 90 6.18 2.21 5.99
CA PHE A 90 6.97 3.39 5.68
C PHE A 90 6.89 4.35 6.85
N CYS A 91 8.04 4.66 7.44
CA CYS A 91 8.15 5.54 8.59
C CYS A 91 8.87 6.83 8.21
N ASP A 92 8.34 7.97 8.65
CA ASP A 92 9.00 9.26 8.53
C ASP A 92 8.58 10.21 9.66
N GLY A 93 9.48 11.11 10.04
CA GLY A 93 9.30 12.04 11.14
C GLY A 93 9.81 13.45 10.81
N SER A 94 8.89 14.41 10.72
CA SER A 94 9.23 15.79 10.38
C SER A 94 9.04 16.74 11.55
N ALA A 95 9.83 17.83 11.56
CA ALA A 95 9.70 18.91 12.53
C ALA A 95 9.86 20.28 11.87
N LEU A 96 8.89 21.16 12.13
CA LEU A 96 8.98 22.58 11.81
C LEU A 96 9.71 23.30 12.94
N ARG A 97 10.70 24.12 12.55
CA ARG A 97 11.56 24.88 13.48
C ARG A 97 12.28 23.97 14.47
N ASN A 98 12.78 22.83 13.97
CA ASN A 98 13.49 21.83 14.76
C ASN A 98 14.60 22.45 15.63
N GLY A 99 14.63 22.10 16.92
CA GLY A 99 15.57 22.63 17.90
C GLY A 99 15.22 23.99 18.49
N ARG A 100 14.06 24.60 18.14
CA ARG A 100 13.54 25.81 18.78
C ARG A 100 12.51 25.48 19.86
N GLN A 101 12.27 26.42 20.78
CA GLN A 101 11.30 26.25 21.88
C GLN A 101 9.86 26.08 21.38
N ASP A 102 9.55 26.67 20.23
CA ASP A 102 8.25 26.63 19.58
C ASP A 102 8.18 25.56 18.47
N CYS A 103 9.10 24.59 18.49
CA CYS A 103 9.13 23.47 17.55
C CYS A 103 7.78 22.73 17.52
N THR A 104 7.35 22.32 16.33
CA THR A 104 6.22 21.41 16.14
C THR A 104 6.71 20.22 15.33
N ALA A 105 6.47 19.01 15.83
CA ALA A 105 6.87 17.79 15.13
C ALA A 105 5.69 16.86 14.93
N ALA A 106 5.73 16.08 13.86
CA ALA A 106 4.73 15.10 13.51
C ALA A 106 5.40 13.90 12.83
N PHE A 107 4.75 12.75 12.87
CA PHE A 107 5.25 11.55 12.23
C PHE A 107 4.15 10.86 11.44
N ALA A 108 4.58 10.03 10.49
CA ALA A 108 3.73 9.11 9.75
C ALA A 108 4.33 7.70 9.78
N CYS A 109 3.48 6.70 9.99
CA CYS A 109 3.78 5.29 9.85
C CYS A 109 2.70 4.68 8.97
N LEU A 110 3.04 4.31 7.73
CA LEU A 110 2.08 3.90 6.71
C LEU A 110 2.29 2.44 6.33
N PHE A 111 1.21 1.66 6.26
CA PHE A 111 1.17 0.26 5.89
C PHE A 111 0.47 0.15 4.53
N PRO A 112 1.21 0.06 3.42
CA PRO A 112 0.63 0.07 2.08
C PRO A 112 -0.41 -1.05 1.89
N HIS A 113 -0.15 -2.22 2.46
CA HIS A 113 -1.03 -3.39 2.37
C HIS A 113 -2.30 -3.27 3.23
N ASN A 114 -2.35 -2.33 4.18
CA ASN A 114 -3.56 -2.07 4.95
C ASN A 114 -3.57 -0.64 5.52
N GLU A 115 -4.23 0.26 4.80
CA GLU A 115 -4.31 1.67 5.20
C GLU A 115 -5.04 1.89 6.54
N SER A 116 -5.87 0.93 6.99
CA SER A 116 -6.52 1.03 8.30
C SER A 116 -5.54 0.89 9.47
N TRP A 117 -4.29 0.53 9.20
CA TRP A 117 -3.22 0.44 10.19
C TRP A 117 -2.35 1.71 10.23
N ASN A 118 -2.56 2.63 9.30
CA ASN A 118 -1.80 3.87 9.20
C ASN A 118 -1.94 4.70 10.48
N GLU A 119 -0.81 5.25 10.94
CA GLU A 119 -0.77 6.19 12.07
C GLU A 119 -0.05 7.46 11.64
N VAL A 120 -0.77 8.59 11.66
CA VAL A 120 -0.22 9.92 11.39
C VAL A 120 -0.61 10.83 12.54
N ARG A 121 0.37 11.42 13.23
CA ARG A 121 0.11 12.21 14.45
C ARG A 121 1.08 13.36 14.62
N VAL A 122 0.55 14.48 15.12
CA VAL A 122 1.34 15.57 15.71
C VAL A 122 1.77 15.16 17.12
N LEU A 123 3.04 15.42 17.46
CA LEU A 123 3.56 15.16 18.80
C LEU A 123 3.14 16.27 19.76
N ASN A 124 2.20 15.95 20.64
CA ASN A 124 1.75 16.84 21.71
C ASN A 124 2.57 16.57 22.99
N GLU A 125 3.89 16.76 22.91
CA GLU A 125 4.84 16.50 23.99
C GLU A 125 5.74 17.71 24.22
N GLU A 126 6.35 17.82 25.39
CA GLU A 126 7.39 18.82 25.63
C GLU A 126 8.69 18.45 24.89
N HIS A 127 9.40 19.47 24.40
CA HIS A 127 10.70 19.33 23.73
C HIS A 127 10.69 18.39 22.51
N VAL A 128 9.72 18.58 21.62
CA VAL A 128 9.64 17.84 20.36
C VAL A 128 10.77 18.21 19.39
N THR A 129 11.26 17.21 18.65
CA THR A 129 12.31 17.34 17.64
C THR A 129 12.04 16.36 16.50
N SER A 130 12.73 16.52 15.37
CA SER A 130 12.64 15.56 14.26
C SER A 130 13.03 14.16 14.73
N ASN A 131 14.12 14.01 15.49
CA ASN A 131 14.55 12.70 16.00
C ASN A 131 13.45 12.03 16.85
N ARG A 132 12.72 12.79 17.68
CA ARG A 132 11.58 12.23 18.42
C ARG A 132 10.45 11.79 17.49
N ALA A 133 10.16 12.54 16.43
CA ALA A 133 9.19 12.14 15.43
C ALA A 133 9.59 10.84 14.72
N GLU A 134 10.85 10.70 14.30
CA GLU A 134 11.37 9.48 13.67
C GLU A 134 11.22 8.26 14.59
N TYR A 135 11.64 8.39 15.86
CA TYR A 135 11.48 7.30 16.82
C TYR A 135 10.01 6.97 17.12
N ARG A 136 9.11 7.97 17.04
CA ARG A 136 7.68 7.75 17.21
C ARG A 136 7.08 7.01 16.02
N ALA A 137 7.52 7.29 14.79
CA ALA A 137 7.15 6.51 13.61
C ALA A 137 7.58 5.04 13.74
N ALA A 138 8.87 4.80 14.05
CA ALA A 138 9.39 3.45 14.24
C ALA A 138 8.67 2.71 15.39
N LEU A 139 8.37 3.39 16.50
CA LEU A 139 7.60 2.81 17.60
C LEU A 139 6.16 2.47 17.20
N ALA A 140 5.51 3.31 16.39
CA ALA A 140 4.18 3.02 15.86
C ALA A 140 4.21 1.77 14.98
N ALA A 141 5.24 1.63 14.11
CA ALA A 141 5.45 0.44 13.30
C ALA A 141 5.58 -0.83 14.14
N LEU A 142 6.48 -0.82 15.14
CA LEU A 142 6.69 -1.95 16.05
C LEU A 142 5.41 -2.33 16.81
N LYS A 143 4.70 -1.34 17.35
CA LYS A 143 3.45 -1.57 18.10
C LYS A 143 2.34 -2.13 17.22
N GLN A 144 2.27 -1.70 15.97
CA GLN A 144 1.26 -2.19 15.04
C GLN A 144 1.61 -3.61 14.59
N ALA A 145 2.88 -3.90 14.28
CA ALA A 145 3.33 -5.26 14.00
C ALA A 145 3.01 -6.23 15.14
N ASP A 146 3.29 -5.85 16.40
CA ASP A 146 2.93 -6.65 17.59
C ASP A 146 1.42 -6.93 17.72
N ARG A 147 0.55 -6.01 17.28
CA ARG A 147 -0.90 -6.21 17.28
C ARG A 147 -1.35 -7.19 16.20
N MET A 148 -0.77 -7.09 15.02
CA MET A 148 -1.19 -7.88 13.85
C MET A 148 -0.59 -9.29 13.85
N ASP A 149 0.60 -9.44 14.44
CA ASP A 149 1.28 -10.72 14.58
C ASP A 149 1.82 -10.91 16.02
N PRO A 150 0.94 -11.24 16.97
CA PRO A 150 1.32 -11.42 18.37
C PRO A 150 2.40 -12.48 18.60
N ASN A 151 2.49 -13.47 17.69
CA ASN A 151 3.44 -14.57 17.75
C ASN A 151 4.78 -14.27 17.05
N LYS A 152 4.95 -13.07 16.46
CA LYS A 152 6.20 -12.59 15.83
C LYS A 152 6.78 -13.57 14.80
N GLN A 153 5.91 -14.15 13.98
CA GLN A 153 6.28 -15.01 12.87
C GLN A 153 6.67 -14.20 11.62
N LYS A 154 6.15 -12.98 11.49
CA LYS A 154 6.39 -12.09 10.36
C LYS A 154 7.54 -11.13 10.63
N MET A 155 8.34 -10.85 9.61
CA MET A 155 9.37 -9.83 9.63
C MET A 155 8.74 -8.44 9.44
N LEU A 156 9.05 -7.48 10.31
CA LEU A 156 8.73 -6.07 10.05
C LEU A 156 9.88 -5.43 9.26
N VAL A 157 9.55 -4.81 8.14
CA VAL A 157 10.46 -3.99 7.32
C VAL A 157 9.98 -2.54 7.39
N VAL A 158 10.89 -1.64 7.76
CA VAL A 158 10.70 -0.19 7.89
C VAL A 158 11.73 0.59 7.09
#